data_AF-A0A6I7PBV3-F1
#
_entry.id   AF-A0A6I7PBV3-F1
#
_cell.length_a   1.000
_cell.length_b   1.000
_cell.length_c   1.000
_cell.angle_alpha   90.00
_cell.angle_beta   90.00
_cell.angle_gamma   90.00
#
_symmetry.space_group_name_H-M   'P 1'
#
loop_
_entity.id
_entity.type
_entity.pdbx_description
1 polymer ?
#
loop_
_entity_poly.entity_id
_entity_poly.type
_entity_poly.pdbx_seq_one_letter_code
_entity_poly.pdbx_strand_id
1 'polypeptide(L)'
;MGAALGVGLDTAWAMDEHDAARAAVNARASLPLEALIGRAGLQPSQILDAKIERTEPSYRYRLRWLDDEDRVQEILIDGRTGAVVERE
;
A
#
# COMPACT_ATOMS: atom_id res chain seq x y z
N MET A 1 -26.16 -32.91 -15.68
CA MET A 1 -26.00 -31.66 -16.45
C MET A 1 -26.38 -30.51 -15.53
N GLY A 2 -25.61 -29.47 -15.22
CA GLY A 2 -24.25 -28.99 -15.51
C GLY A 2 -24.00 -27.87 -14.47
N ALA A 3 -22.90 -27.95 -13.72
CA ALA A 3 -21.70 -27.13 -13.85
C ALA A 3 -21.81 -25.70 -13.26
N ALA A 4 -21.11 -25.54 -12.13
CA ALA A 4 -20.22 -24.45 -11.71
C ALA A 4 -20.65 -22.98 -11.87
N LEU A 5 -20.67 -22.27 -10.75
CA LEU A 5 -20.30 -20.85 -10.70
C LEU A 5 -19.10 -20.72 -9.76
N GLY A 6 -17.93 -20.57 -10.38
CA GLY A 6 -16.69 -20.23 -9.73
C GLY A 6 -16.45 -18.72 -9.76
N VAL A 7 -15.80 -18.26 -8.69
CA VAL A 7 -14.85 -17.15 -8.60
C VAL A 7 -15.34 -15.74 -9.00
N GLY A 8 -15.37 -14.84 -8.03
CA GLY A 8 -15.57 -13.41 -8.29
C GLY A 8 -15.84 -12.59 -7.03
N LEU A 9 -15.11 -12.80 -5.93
CA LEU A 9 -15.25 -12.00 -4.70
C LEU A 9 -13.99 -11.19 -4.36
N ASP A 10 -13.01 -11.15 -5.26
CA ASP A 10 -11.70 -10.56 -4.99
C ASP A 10 -11.52 -9.15 -5.59
N THR A 11 -12.43 -8.71 -6.48
CA THR A 11 -12.30 -7.42 -7.20
C THR A 11 -13.02 -6.24 -6.53
N ALA A 12 -13.94 -6.49 -5.60
CA ALA A 12 -14.71 -5.41 -4.97
C ALA A 12 -13.95 -4.70 -3.83
N TRP A 13 -13.08 -5.41 -3.10
CA TRP A 13 -12.31 -4.82 -2.01
C TRP A 13 -11.12 -3.98 -2.50
N ALA A 14 -10.43 -4.41 -3.55
CA ALA A 14 -9.31 -3.65 -4.11
C ALA A 14 -9.72 -2.29 -4.72
N MET A 15 -10.95 -2.17 -5.21
CA MET A 15 -11.45 -0.91 -5.79
C MET A 15 -11.75 0.14 -4.71
N ASP A 16 -12.23 -0.29 -3.54
CA ASP A 16 -12.61 0.58 -2.41
C ASP A 16 -11.36 1.16 -1.69
N GLU A 17 -10.33 0.34 -1.52
CA GLU A 17 -9.05 0.75 -0.90
C GLU A 17 -8.33 1.83 -1.71
N HIS A 18 -8.38 1.77 -3.04
CA HIS A 18 -7.72 2.75 -3.90
C HIS A 18 -8.42 4.11 -3.88
N ASP A 19 -9.75 4.13 -3.82
CA ASP A 19 -10.51 5.38 -3.69
C ASP A 19 -10.32 6.03 -2.31
N ALA A 20 -10.26 5.22 -1.26
CA ALA A 20 -9.91 5.67 0.09
C ALA A 20 -8.48 6.25 0.17
N ALA A 21 -7.51 5.63 -0.53
CA ALA A 21 -6.14 6.15 -0.62
C ALA A 21 -6.11 7.53 -1.28
N ARG A 22 -6.84 7.71 -2.39
CA ARG A 22 -6.96 9.00 -3.08
C ARG A 22 -7.68 10.03 -2.20
N ALA A 23 -8.73 9.64 -1.50
CA ALA A 23 -9.46 10.52 -0.60
C ALA A 23 -8.60 10.99 0.58
N ALA A 24 -7.78 10.11 1.17
CA ALA A 24 -6.88 10.43 2.29
C ALA A 24 -5.75 11.40 1.89
N VAL A 25 -5.17 11.21 0.70
CA VAL A 25 -4.17 12.13 0.12
C VAL A 25 -4.80 13.48 -0.18
N ASN A 26 -6.00 13.50 -0.80
CA ASN A 26 -6.75 14.73 -1.06
C ASN A 26 -7.15 15.46 0.24
N ALA A 27 -7.37 14.73 1.34
CA ALA A 27 -7.71 15.29 2.64
C ALA A 27 -6.51 15.88 3.43
N ARG A 28 -5.29 15.95 2.85
CA ARG A 28 -4.04 16.36 3.53
C ARG A 28 -3.70 15.51 4.78
N ALA A 29 -4.34 14.36 4.95
CA ALA A 29 -4.15 13.51 6.13
C ALA A 29 -2.94 12.56 6.00
N SER A 30 -2.43 12.39 4.77
CA SER A 30 -1.21 11.63 4.48
C SER A 30 -0.38 12.26 3.38
N LEU A 31 0.91 11.94 3.37
CA LEU A 31 1.83 12.25 2.29
C LEU A 31 1.48 11.42 1.05
N PRO A 32 1.70 11.96 -0.16
CA PRO A 32 1.51 11.19 -1.38
C PRO A 32 2.46 9.98 -1.40
N LEU A 33 1.98 8.86 -1.94
CA LEU A 33 2.70 7.59 -2.00
C LEU A 33 4.11 7.75 -2.61
N GLU A 34 4.25 8.55 -3.67
CA GLU A 34 5.54 8.84 -4.31
C GLU A 34 6.55 9.48 -3.34
N ALA A 35 6.09 10.38 -2.47
CA ALA A 35 6.96 10.98 -1.46
C ALA A 35 7.38 9.97 -0.39
N LEU A 36 6.51 9.02 -0.05
CA LEU A 36 6.83 7.95 0.90
C LEU A 36 7.84 6.96 0.31
N ILE A 37 7.65 6.55 -0.95
CA ILE A 37 8.58 5.69 -1.70
C ILE A 37 9.97 6.36 -1.77
N GLY A 38 10.02 7.63 -2.15
CA GLY A 38 11.27 8.39 -2.22
C GLY A 38 11.98 8.52 -0.86
N ARG A 39 11.23 8.69 0.23
CA ARG A 39 11.78 8.73 1.60
C ARG A 39 12.30 7.37 2.07
N ALA A 40 11.68 6.29 1.62
CA ALA A 40 12.16 4.93 1.86
C ALA A 40 13.43 4.59 1.06
N GLY A 41 13.84 5.45 0.11
CA GLY A 41 14.99 5.22 -0.77
C GLY A 41 14.70 4.20 -1.88
N LEU A 42 13.42 3.91 -2.14
CA LEU A 42 12.97 2.95 -3.15
C LEU A 42 12.61 3.67 -4.45
N GLN A 43 12.66 2.95 -5.57
CA GLN A 43 12.10 3.41 -6.84
C GLN A 43 10.67 2.90 -7.03
N PRO A 44 9.76 3.69 -7.63
CA PRO A 44 8.39 3.25 -7.92
C PRO A 44 8.34 1.95 -8.72
N SER A 45 9.31 1.74 -9.62
CA SER A 45 9.41 0.52 -10.44
C SER A 45 9.77 -0.75 -9.66
N GLN A 46 10.26 -0.63 -8.43
CA GLN A 46 10.59 -1.78 -7.57
C GLN A 46 9.41 -2.20 -6.69
N ILE A 47 8.40 -1.32 -6.52
CA ILE A 47 7.26 -1.59 -5.66
C ILE A 47 6.35 -2.60 -6.35
N LEU A 48 6.17 -3.74 -5.70
CA LEU A 48 5.25 -4.80 -6.12
C LEU A 48 3.82 -4.48 -5.69
N ASP A 49 3.67 -3.92 -4.49
CA ASP A 49 2.36 -3.64 -3.89
C ASP A 49 2.49 -2.48 -2.88
N ALA A 50 1.46 -1.65 -2.80
CA ALA A 50 1.35 -0.57 -1.84
C ALA A 50 -0.07 -0.55 -1.26
N LYS A 51 -0.20 -0.82 0.03
CA LYS A 51 -1.47 -0.80 0.74
C LYS A 51 -1.51 0.32 1.76
N ILE A 52 -2.68 0.93 1.91
CA ILE A 52 -2.95 1.91 2.96
C ILE A 52 -3.86 1.28 4.00
N GLU A 53 -3.45 1.36 5.26
CA GLU A 53 -4.25 0.91 6.40
C GLU A 53 -4.63 2.15 7.22
N ARG A 54 -5.91 2.28 7.56
CA ARG A 54 -6.37 3.35 8.45
C ARG A 54 -6.03 2.97 9.89
N THR A 55 -5.28 3.82 10.57
CA THR A 55 -4.88 3.63 11.97
C THR A 55 -5.11 4.93 12.73
N GLU A 56 -6.31 5.14 13.27
CA GLU A 56 -6.68 6.40 13.93
C GLU A 56 -5.63 6.80 15.00
N PRO A 57 -5.10 8.04 14.95
CA PRO A 57 -5.55 9.22 14.17
C PRO A 57 -4.83 9.43 12.80
N SER A 58 -4.15 8.43 12.26
CA SER A 58 -3.31 8.50 11.05
C SER A 58 -3.56 7.35 10.06
N TYR A 59 -2.75 7.27 9.01
CA TYR A 59 -2.72 6.15 8.08
C TYR A 59 -1.33 5.52 8.13
N ARG A 60 -1.23 4.23 7.84
CA ARG A 60 0.03 3.53 7.61
C ARG A 60 0.08 3.02 6.20
N TYR A 61 1.26 3.05 5.59
CA TYR A 61 1.52 2.53 4.26
C TYR A 61 2.39 1.30 4.39
N ARG A 62 1.88 0.17 3.90
CA ARG A 62 2.66 -1.05 3.72
C ARG A 62 3.18 -1.06 2.30
N LEU A 63 4.49 -0.97 2.12
CA LEU A 63 5.14 -1.10 0.83
C LEU A 63 5.85 -2.44 0.76
N ARG A 64 5.67 -3.14 -0.36
CA ARG A 64 6.37 -4.38 -0.66
C ARG A 64 7.15 -4.24 -1.94
N TRP A 65 8.40 -4.69 -1.94
CA TRP A 65 9.28 -4.67 -3.11
C TRP A 65 10.10 -5.95 -3.19
N LEU A 66 10.68 -6.21 -4.36
CA LEU A 66 11.66 -7.27 -4.55
C LEU A 66 13.06 -6.70 -4.38
N ASP A 67 13.89 -7.32 -3.53
CA ASP A 67 15.31 -6.96 -3.42
C ASP A 67 16.17 -7.65 -4.49
N ASP A 68 17.47 -7.32 -4.51
CA ASP A 68 18.44 -7.89 -5.45
C ASP A 68 18.69 -9.40 -5.26
N GLU A 69 18.17 -10.01 -4.18
CA GLU A 69 18.23 -11.45 -3.91
C GLU A 69 16.90 -12.16 -4.25
N ASP A 70 16.01 -11.51 -5.02
CA ASP A 70 14.67 -12.01 -5.34
C ASP A 70 13.80 -12.28 -4.10
N ARG A 71 14.03 -11.56 -2.99
CA ARG A 71 13.21 -11.66 -1.77
C ARG A 71 12.22 -10.53 -1.70
N VAL A 72 11.01 -10.85 -1.25
CA VAL A 72 9.98 -9.85 -0.98
C VAL A 72 10.27 -9.24 0.38
N GLN A 73 10.55 -7.94 0.37
CA GLN A 73 10.72 -7.15 1.58
C GLN A 73 9.46 -6.34 1.86
N GLU A 74 9.19 -6.09 3.14
CA GLU A 74 8.06 -5.28 3.57
C GLU A 74 8.51 -4.15 4.50
N ILE A 75 7.93 -2.97 4.31
CA ILE A 75 8.12 -1.84 5.20
C ILE A 75 6.79 -1.18 5.51
N LEU A 76 6.59 -0.88 6.79
CA LEU A 76 5.44 -0.12 7.26
C LEU A 76 5.86 1.31 7.57
N ILE A 77 5.16 2.27 6.99
CA ILE A 77 5.51 3.70 7.07
C ILE A 77 4.31 4.49 7.61
N ASP A 78 4.56 5.41 8.55
CA ASP A 78 3.55 6.35 9.02
C ASP A 78 3.21 7.34 7.90
N GLY A 79 1.96 7.35 7.46
CA GLY A 79 1.50 8.14 6.33
C GLY A 79 1.54 9.64 6.56
N ARG A 80 1.60 10.11 7.82
CA ARG A 80 1.62 11.54 8.13
C ARG A 80 3.05 12.10 8.16
N THR A 81 3.98 11.35 8.73
CA THR A 81 5.36 11.77 8.97
C THR A 81 6.34 11.19 7.94
N GLY A 82 6.00 10.05 7.32
CA GLY A 82 6.89 9.25 6.51
C GLY A 82 7.93 8.47 7.33
N ALA A 83 7.75 8.35 8.64
CA ALA A 83 8.64 7.57 9.50
C ALA A 83 8.43 6.06 9.29
N VAL A 84 9.54 5.31 9.23
CA VAL A 84 9.49 3.86 9.22
C VAL A 84 9.04 3.37 10.59
N VAL A 85 7.94 2.62 10.60
CA VAL A 85 7.36 2.00 11.79
C VAL A 85 7.93 0.60 11.99
N GLU A 86 8.04 -0.17 10.91
CA GLU A 86 8.46 -1.58 10.94
C GLU A 86 9.11 -1.99 9.61
N ARG A 87 10.02 -2.97 9.66
CA ARG A 87 10.65 -3.62 8.50
C ARG A 87 10.63 -5.14 8.72
N GLU A 88 10.21 -5.88 7.71
CA GLU A 88 10.33 -7.35 7.63
C GLU A 88 11.18 -7.76 6.43
#